data_AF-Q2JC29-F1
#
_entry.id   AF-Q2JC29-F1
#
_cell.length_a   1.000
_cell.length_b   1.000
_cell.length_c   1.000
_cell.angle_alpha   90.00
_cell.angle_beta   90.00
_cell.angle_gamma   90.00
#
_symmetry.space_group_name_H-M   'P 1'
#
loop_
_entity.id
_entity.type
_entity.pdbx_description
1 polymer ?
#
loop_
_entity_poly.entity_id
_entity_poly.type
_entity_poly.pdbx_seq_one_letter_code
_entity_poly.pdbx_strand_id
1 'polypeptide(L)'
;MNTHTWTLIEDITARVQRAVRAGDQPAILGLHGTRNLIVSDYDYLCSWATALAFEIRAAAQAQSNATHRWVLAVPQVWYDDGEIIQARPLHTAPVQADEQEAITWMSCDDTDGVDYGRVPFTRRPNGEPVFDDPEYFTSPVHSLQRTPGAALHRLLTANIPDLASHLPT
;
A
#
# COMPACT_ATOMS: atom_id res chain seq x y z
N MET A 1 -10.04 13.66 -2.50
CA MET A 1 -10.57 12.29 -2.38
C MET A 1 -12.09 12.24 -2.32
N ASN A 2 -12.69 11.52 -3.27
CA ASN A 2 -14.11 11.21 -3.31
C ASN A 2 -14.50 10.02 -2.42
N THR A 3 -15.81 9.87 -2.18
CA THR A 3 -16.37 8.83 -1.29
C THR A 3 -16.08 7.41 -1.76
N HIS A 4 -15.98 7.16 -3.07
CA HIS A 4 -15.70 5.82 -3.58
C HIS A 4 -14.25 5.40 -3.35
N THR A 5 -13.30 6.32 -3.49
CA THR A 5 -11.89 6.10 -3.11
C THR A 5 -11.77 5.85 -1.62
N TRP A 6 -12.47 6.64 -0.80
CA TRP A 6 -12.51 6.40 0.65
C TRP A 6 -13.07 5.02 1.01
N THR A 7 -14.18 4.61 0.39
CA THR A 7 -14.78 3.28 0.61
C THR A 7 -13.81 2.16 0.27
N LEU A 8 -13.03 2.32 -0.81
CA LEU A 8 -12.00 1.35 -1.19
C LEU A 8 -10.85 1.33 -0.18
N ILE A 9 -10.42 2.49 0.33
CA ILE A 9 -9.40 2.56 1.39
C ILE A 9 -9.87 1.82 2.64
N GLU A 10 -11.11 2.04 3.08
CA GLU A 10 -11.67 1.34 4.24
C GLU A 10 -11.70 -0.18 4.03
N ASP A 11 -12.14 -0.67 2.87
CA ASP A 11 -12.16 -2.13 2.60
C ASP A 11 -10.74 -2.71 2.58
N ILE A 12 -9.81 -2.08 1.86
CA ILE A 12 -8.45 -2.60 1.72
C ILE A 12 -7.68 -2.55 3.04
N THR A 13 -7.77 -1.44 3.77
CA THR A 13 -7.14 -1.34 5.10
C THR A 13 -7.77 -2.32 6.08
N ALA A 14 -9.10 -2.50 6.11
CA ALA A 14 -9.75 -3.50 6.96
C ALA A 14 -9.32 -4.94 6.63
N ARG A 15 -9.00 -5.26 5.37
CA ARG A 15 -8.40 -6.55 4.99
C ARG A 15 -7.00 -6.71 5.56
N VAL A 16 -6.16 -5.67 5.46
CA VAL A 16 -4.81 -5.70 6.06
C VAL A 16 -4.90 -5.81 7.59
N GLN A 17 -5.81 -5.08 8.24
CA GLN A 17 -6.03 -5.20 9.69
C GLN A 17 -6.39 -6.62 10.10
N ARG A 18 -7.25 -7.31 9.33
CA ARG A 18 -7.57 -8.73 9.57
C ARG A 18 -6.36 -9.64 9.42
N ALA A 19 -5.54 -9.42 8.41
CA ALA A 19 -4.30 -10.18 8.22
C ALA A 19 -3.32 -9.95 9.38
N VAL A 20 -3.11 -8.70 9.80
CA VAL A 20 -2.23 -8.35 10.93
C VAL A 20 -2.73 -8.97 12.25
N ARG A 21 -4.05 -9.02 12.47
CA ARG A 21 -4.63 -9.75 13.62
C ARG A 21 -4.36 -11.26 13.57
N ALA A 22 -4.27 -11.84 12.37
CA ALA A 22 -3.93 -13.25 12.17
C ALA A 22 -2.42 -13.52 12.26
N GLY A 23 -1.58 -12.49 12.38
CA GLY A 23 -0.12 -12.59 12.41
C GLY A 23 0.54 -12.43 11.04
N ASP A 24 -0.25 -12.24 9.98
CA ASP A 24 0.25 -12.03 8.62
C ASP A 24 0.53 -10.55 8.32
N GLN A 25 1.36 -10.28 7.32
CA GLN A 25 1.78 -8.92 6.95
C GLN A 25 1.77 -8.67 5.43
N PRO A 26 0.67 -9.01 4.71
CA PRO A 26 0.64 -8.88 3.26
C PRO A 26 0.52 -7.43 2.82
N ALA A 27 1.06 -7.12 1.64
CA ALA A 27 0.56 -6.03 0.83
C ALA A 27 -0.77 -6.45 0.18
N ILE A 28 -1.79 -5.59 0.26
CA ILE A 28 -3.10 -5.85 -0.36
C ILE A 28 -3.44 -4.68 -1.28
N LEU A 29 -3.78 -5.01 -2.53
CA LEU A 29 -4.14 -4.08 -3.58
C LEU A 29 -5.61 -4.30 -3.98
N GLY A 30 -6.41 -3.24 -3.92
CA GLY A 30 -7.72 -3.16 -4.54
C GLY A 30 -7.64 -2.46 -5.88
N LEU A 31 -8.23 -3.07 -6.92
CA LEU A 31 -8.33 -2.51 -8.27
C LEU A 31 -9.81 -2.38 -8.66
N HIS A 32 -10.24 -1.17 -8.98
CA HIS A 32 -11.56 -0.87 -9.53
C HIS A 32 -11.43 -0.48 -11.01
N GLY A 33 -12.02 -1.29 -11.88
CA GLY A 33 -12.02 -1.14 -13.33
C GLY A 33 -13.27 -1.79 -13.92
N THR A 34 -13.08 -2.59 -14.97
CA THR A 34 -14.13 -3.44 -15.55
C THR A 34 -14.71 -4.41 -14.52
N ARG A 35 -13.87 -4.91 -13.63
CA ARG A 35 -14.26 -5.69 -12.45
C ARG A 35 -13.47 -5.22 -11.22
N ASN A 36 -14.01 -5.51 -10.04
CA ASN A 36 -13.30 -5.28 -8.79
C ASN A 36 -12.39 -6.48 -8.52
N LEU A 37 -11.09 -6.22 -8.38
CA LEU A 37 -10.09 -7.25 -8.09
C LEU A 37 -9.38 -6.91 -6.77
N ILE A 38 -9.10 -7.94 -5.99
CA ILE A 38 -8.24 -7.87 -4.81
C ILE A 38 -7.03 -8.77 -5.07
N VAL A 39 -5.84 -8.22 -4.93
CA VAL A 39 -4.56 -8.91 -5.12
C VAL A 39 -3.77 -8.78 -3.82
N SER A 40 -3.03 -9.81 -3.44
CA SER A 40 -2.23 -9.80 -2.21
C SER A 40 -0.88 -10.44 -2.44
N ASP A 41 0.13 -9.96 -1.71
CA ASP A 41 1.50 -10.48 -1.77
C ASP A 41 2.12 -10.44 -0.38
N TYR A 42 2.53 -11.61 0.11
CA TYR A 42 3.06 -11.80 1.47
C TYR A 42 4.58 -11.58 1.53
N ASP A 43 5.24 -11.58 0.37
CA ASP A 43 6.69 -11.37 0.25
C ASP A 43 7.03 -9.91 -0.08
N TYR A 44 6.01 -9.06 -0.27
CA TYR A 44 6.14 -7.67 -0.67
C TYR A 44 7.19 -6.91 0.15
N LEU A 45 7.20 -7.12 1.47
CA LEU A 45 8.10 -6.44 2.39
C LEU A 45 9.47 -7.12 2.57
N CYS A 46 9.70 -8.29 1.99
CA CYS A 46 10.96 -9.03 2.15
C CYS A 46 12.14 -8.30 1.50
N SER A 47 11.93 -7.69 0.33
CA SER A 47 12.97 -6.96 -0.38
C SER A 47 12.38 -5.97 -1.37
N TRP A 48 13.22 -5.04 -1.85
CA TRP A 48 12.83 -4.18 -2.95
C TRP A 48 12.46 -4.95 -4.23
N ALA A 49 13.16 -6.06 -4.50
CA ALA A 49 12.90 -6.86 -5.70
C ALA A 49 11.53 -7.54 -5.65
N THR A 50 11.10 -8.03 -4.48
CA THR A 50 9.78 -8.64 -4.31
C THR A 50 8.66 -7.60 -4.40
N ALA A 51 8.83 -6.42 -3.79
CA ALA A 51 7.91 -5.29 -3.93
C ALA A 51 7.74 -4.87 -5.40
N LEU A 52 8.86 -4.68 -6.11
CA LEU A 52 8.84 -4.29 -7.52
C LEU A 52 8.17 -5.36 -8.40
N ALA A 53 8.50 -6.64 -8.19
CA ALA A 53 7.90 -7.73 -8.94
C ALA A 53 6.38 -7.80 -8.74
N PHE A 54 5.90 -7.58 -7.52
CA PHE A 54 4.47 -7.46 -7.25
C PHE A 54 3.83 -6.28 -7.98
N GLU A 55 4.40 -5.07 -7.85
CA GLU A 55 3.84 -3.87 -8.48
C GLU A 55 3.82 -3.94 -10.01
N ILE A 56 4.81 -4.60 -10.61
CA ILE A 56 4.84 -4.88 -12.04
C ILE A 56 3.68 -5.80 -12.46
N ARG A 57 3.49 -6.93 -11.77
CA ARG A 57 2.37 -7.86 -12.04
C ARG A 57 1.02 -7.18 -11.83
N ALA A 58 0.91 -6.40 -10.77
CA ALA A 58 -0.27 -5.61 -10.45
C ALA A 58 -0.60 -4.58 -11.54
N ALA A 59 0.42 -3.89 -12.08
CA ALA A 59 0.23 -2.93 -13.17
C ALA A 59 -0.32 -3.61 -14.44
N ALA A 60 0.22 -4.78 -14.81
CA ALA A 60 -0.30 -5.56 -15.93
C ALA A 60 -1.76 -6.01 -15.71
N GLN A 61 -2.10 -6.45 -14.49
CA GLN A 61 -3.48 -6.79 -14.13
C GLN A 61 -4.41 -5.57 -14.18
N ALA A 62 -3.96 -4.43 -13.67
CA ALA A 62 -4.73 -3.19 -13.67
C ALA A 62 -5.00 -2.68 -15.09
N GLN A 63 -4.00 -2.75 -15.98
CA GLN A 63 -4.18 -2.41 -17.40
C GLN A 63 -5.18 -3.35 -18.07
N SER A 64 -5.04 -4.67 -17.87
CA SER A 64 -5.97 -5.67 -18.42
C SER A 64 -7.39 -5.51 -17.88
N ASN A 65 -7.54 -4.91 -16.70
CA ASN A 65 -8.82 -4.64 -16.07
C ASN A 65 -9.42 -3.28 -16.45
N ALA A 66 -8.72 -2.43 -17.21
CA ALA A 66 -9.07 -1.02 -17.39
C ALA A 66 -9.36 -0.33 -16.04
N THR A 67 -8.46 -0.53 -15.08
CA THR A 67 -8.54 0.07 -13.75
C THR A 67 -8.43 1.59 -13.85
N HIS A 68 -9.39 2.30 -13.24
CA HIS A 68 -9.42 3.77 -13.12
C HIS A 68 -9.29 4.23 -11.66
N ARG A 69 -9.32 3.29 -10.70
CA ARG A 69 -9.11 3.56 -9.28
C ARG A 69 -8.44 2.39 -8.61
N TRP A 70 -7.44 2.64 -7.76
CA TRP A 70 -6.81 1.59 -6.98
C TRP A 70 -6.35 2.07 -5.61
N VAL A 71 -6.20 1.13 -4.67
CA VAL A 71 -5.63 1.36 -3.34
C VAL A 71 -4.69 0.22 -3.02
N LEU A 72 -3.43 0.54 -2.73
CA LEU A 72 -2.46 -0.39 -2.15
C LEU A 72 -2.32 -0.07 -0.65
N ALA A 73 -2.44 -1.07 0.20
CA ALA A 73 -2.15 -0.96 1.63
C ALA A 73 -1.12 -1.98 2.08
N VAL A 74 -0.17 -1.55 2.91
CA VAL A 74 0.99 -2.35 3.35
C VAL A 74 1.28 -2.09 4.84
N PRO A 75 1.40 -3.12 5.67
CA PRO A 75 1.69 -2.96 7.10
C PRO A 75 3.20 -2.76 7.34
N GLN A 76 3.60 -1.64 7.92
CA GLN A 76 5.00 -1.23 8.11
C GLN A 76 5.22 -0.62 9.52
N VAL A 77 6.48 -0.50 9.94
CA VAL A 77 6.89 0.38 11.05
C VAL A 77 7.40 1.67 10.46
N TRP A 78 6.86 2.80 10.90
CA TRP A 78 7.28 4.13 10.52
C TRP A 78 8.23 4.72 11.55
N TYR A 79 9.18 5.49 11.05
CA TYR A 79 10.01 6.41 11.81
C TYR A 79 9.88 7.79 11.14
N ASP A 80 9.48 8.79 11.90
CA ASP A 80 9.31 10.17 11.43
C ASP A 80 10.18 11.08 12.28
N ASP A 81 11.25 11.62 11.69
CA ASP A 81 12.18 12.55 12.35
C ASP A 81 11.74 14.02 12.21
N GLY A 82 10.58 14.29 11.60
CA GLY A 82 10.06 15.62 11.30
C GLY A 82 10.53 16.19 9.96
N GLU A 83 11.48 15.55 9.28
CA GLU A 83 11.91 15.90 7.92
C GLU A 83 11.57 14.79 6.91
N ILE A 84 11.73 13.53 7.30
CA ILE A 84 11.58 12.35 6.45
C ILE A 84 10.84 11.25 7.19
N ILE A 85 9.85 10.66 6.51
CA ILE A 85 9.23 9.42 6.94
C ILE A 85 10.01 8.25 6.34
N GLN A 86 10.59 7.43 7.20
CA GLN A 86 11.18 6.15 6.85
C GLN A 86 10.24 5.01 7.25
N ALA A 87 10.28 3.91 6.50
CA ALA A 87 9.48 2.74 6.79
C ALA A 87 10.30 1.45 6.66
N ARG A 88 10.05 0.51 7.58
CA ARG A 88 10.64 -0.84 7.57
C ARG A 88 9.56 -1.92 7.78
N PRO A 89 9.81 -3.18 7.39
CA PRO A 89 8.87 -4.27 7.64
C PRO A 89 8.66 -4.52 9.14
N LEU A 90 7.43 -4.87 9.53
CA LEU A 90 7.05 -5.14 10.93
C LEU A 90 7.89 -6.22 11.62
N HIS A 91 8.34 -7.25 10.90
CA HIS A 91 9.04 -8.40 11.47
C HIS A 91 10.57 -8.23 11.64
N THR A 92 11.13 -7.07 11.28
CA THR A 92 12.60 -6.90 11.23
C THR A 92 13.27 -6.64 12.58
N ALA A 93 12.58 -5.95 13.49
CA ALA A 93 13.07 -5.62 14.83
C ALA A 93 11.91 -5.17 15.72
N PRO A 94 12.05 -5.26 17.07
CA PRO A 94 11.13 -4.63 17.99
C PRO A 94 10.94 -3.14 17.69
N VAL A 95 9.72 -2.64 17.88
CA VAL A 95 9.38 -1.22 17.72
C VAL A 95 10.12 -0.40 18.79
N GLN A 96 10.79 0.66 18.36
CA GLN A 96 11.49 1.62 19.21
C GLN A 96 10.55 2.73 19.70
N ALA A 97 11.00 3.55 20.65
CA ALA A 97 10.14 4.56 21.30
C ALA A 97 9.66 5.69 20.36
N ASP A 98 10.40 5.93 19.29
CA ASP A 98 10.17 6.92 18.24
C ASP A 98 9.58 6.31 16.96
N GLU A 99 9.23 5.02 17.00
CA GLU A 99 8.65 4.29 15.89
C GLU A 99 7.16 4.03 16.11
N GLN A 100 6.40 3.93 15.01
CA GLN A 100 4.96 3.69 15.02
C GLN A 100 4.61 2.57 14.04
N GLU A 101 3.97 1.49 14.51
CA GLU A 101 3.36 0.53 13.58
C GLU A 101 2.18 1.18 12.85
N ALA A 102 2.10 0.96 11.54
CA ALA A 102 1.07 1.57 10.71
C ALA A 102 0.74 0.71 9.49
N ILE A 103 -0.50 0.79 9.00
CA ILE A 103 -0.86 0.33 7.66
C ILE A 103 -0.73 1.53 6.72
N THR A 104 0.36 1.62 5.97
CA THR A 104 0.53 2.63 4.92
C THR A 104 -0.40 2.34 3.78
N TRP A 105 -1.02 3.37 3.22
CA TRP A 105 -1.80 3.22 2.00
C TRP A 105 -1.48 4.32 1.00
N MET A 106 -1.54 3.94 -0.27
CA MET A 106 -1.50 4.82 -1.43
C MET A 106 -2.74 4.53 -2.26
N SER A 107 -3.45 5.57 -2.67
CA SER A 107 -4.58 5.46 -3.56
C SER A 107 -4.37 6.34 -4.79
N CYS A 108 -4.94 5.91 -5.90
CA CYS A 108 -4.98 6.70 -7.12
C CYS A 108 -6.38 6.57 -7.72
N ASP A 109 -6.88 7.68 -8.21
CA ASP A 109 -8.14 7.81 -8.93
C ASP A 109 -7.90 8.72 -10.13
N ASP A 110 -8.35 8.33 -11.31
CA ASP A 110 -8.19 9.11 -12.53
C ASP A 110 -8.83 10.51 -12.43
N THR A 111 -9.82 10.72 -11.54
CA THR A 111 -10.45 12.03 -11.34
C THR A 111 -9.82 12.86 -10.23
N ASP A 112 -9.30 12.23 -9.19
CA ASP A 112 -8.88 12.92 -7.96
C ASP A 112 -7.36 12.90 -7.76
N GLY A 113 -6.63 12.15 -8.59
CA GLY A 113 -5.19 12.01 -8.51
C GLY A 113 -4.78 11.00 -7.45
N VAL A 114 -3.65 11.28 -6.80
CA VAL A 114 -3.00 10.36 -5.87
C VAL A 114 -3.05 10.90 -4.45
N ASP A 115 -3.54 10.07 -3.54
CA ASP A 115 -3.66 10.35 -2.12
C ASP A 115 -2.85 9.31 -1.32
N TYR A 116 -2.29 9.72 -0.18
CA TYR A 116 -1.50 8.85 0.70
C TYR A 116 -1.91 9.04 2.15
N GLY A 117 -1.75 7.98 2.92
CA GLY A 117 -2.08 8.01 4.33
C GLY A 117 -1.62 6.78 5.08
N ARG A 118 -2.09 6.66 6.31
CA ARG A 118 -1.83 5.49 7.14
C ARG A 118 -3.01 5.15 8.04
N VAL A 119 -2.99 3.95 8.61
CA VAL A 119 -3.78 3.60 9.78
C VAL A 119 -2.80 3.23 10.90
N PRO A 120 -2.57 4.10 11.89
CA PRO A 120 -1.71 3.78 13.03
C PRO A 120 -2.28 2.61 13.82
N PHE A 121 -1.41 1.82 14.44
CA PHE A 121 -1.85 0.84 15.42
C PHE A 121 -0.78 0.55 16.45
N THR A 122 -1.20 0.10 17.62
CA THR A 122 -0.30 -0.37 18.69
C THR A 122 -0.67 -1.78 19.10
N ARG A 123 0.25 -2.49 19.75
CA ARG A 123 -0.02 -3.82 20.29
C ARG A 123 -0.26 -3.76 21.79
N ARG A 124 -1.31 -4.44 22.23
CA ARG A 124 -1.53 -4.77 23.64
C ARG A 124 -0.39 -5.65 24.17
N PRO A 125 -0.23 -5.78 25.50
CA PRO A 125 0.79 -6.67 26.09
C PRO A 125 0.70 -8.14 25.62
N ASN A 126 -0.47 -8.60 25.19
CA ASN A 126 -0.69 -9.94 24.63
C ASN A 126 -0.34 -10.06 23.12
N GLY A 127 0.15 -8.98 22.50
CA GLY A 127 0.50 -8.91 21.07
C GLY A 127 -0.65 -8.54 20.13
N GLU A 128 -1.88 -8.42 20.64
CA GLU A 128 -3.06 -8.09 19.84
C GLU A 128 -3.01 -6.64 19.33
N PRO A 129 -3.15 -6.40 18.01
CA PRO A 129 -3.12 -5.05 17.45
C PRO A 129 -4.44 -4.29 17.70
N VAL A 130 -4.31 -3.03 18.10
CA VAL A 130 -5.38 -2.04 18.26
C VAL A 130 -5.13 -0.93 17.25
N PHE A 131 -6.04 -0.80 16.28
CA PHE A 131 -5.93 0.16 15.18
C PHE A 131 -6.68 1.44 15.53
N ASP A 132 -6.06 2.57 15.19
CA ASP A 132 -6.66 3.90 15.28
C ASP A 132 -7.36 4.26 13.95
N ASP A 133 -7.92 5.46 13.88
CA ASP A 133 -8.58 5.96 12.68
C ASP A 133 -7.56 6.23 11.55
N PRO A 134 -7.96 6.10 10.27
CA PRO A 134 -7.09 6.41 9.14
C PRO A 134 -6.72 7.89 9.10
N GLU A 135 -5.43 8.18 8.93
CA GLU A 135 -4.86 9.51 8.75
C GLU A 135 -4.55 9.75 7.28
N TYR A 136 -4.84 10.96 6.80
CA TYR A 136 -4.54 11.43 5.44
C TYR A 136 -3.46 12.51 5.47
N PHE A 137 -2.48 12.41 4.58
CA PHE A 137 -1.41 13.40 4.47
C PHE A 137 -1.57 14.24 3.21
N THR A 138 -1.66 15.57 3.39
CA THR A 138 -1.62 16.54 2.28
C THR A 138 -0.20 17.01 1.95
N SER A 139 0.74 16.80 2.87
CA SER A 139 2.15 17.13 2.63
C SER A 139 2.71 16.16 1.60
N PRO A 140 3.47 16.64 0.59
CA PRO A 140 4.15 15.76 -0.33
C PRO A 140 5.10 14.88 0.49
N VAL A 141 4.72 13.62 0.70
CA VAL A 141 5.64 12.59 1.18
C VAL A 141 6.72 12.56 0.12
N HIS A 142 7.90 13.10 0.43
CA HIS A 142 9.01 13.10 -0.52
C HIS A 142 9.17 11.67 -0.98
N SER A 143 8.95 11.48 -2.28
CA SER A 143 9.05 10.20 -2.96
C SER A 143 10.50 9.76 -2.96
N LEU A 144 10.99 9.31 -1.81
CA LEU A 144 12.02 8.30 -1.76
C LEU A 144 11.50 7.19 -2.67
N GLN A 145 12.33 6.75 -3.61
CA GLN A 145 11.98 5.86 -4.73
C GLN A 145 11.45 4.45 -4.32
N ARG A 146 10.91 4.31 -3.11
CA ARG A 146 10.62 3.09 -2.36
C ARG A 146 9.28 3.15 -1.60
N THR A 147 8.46 4.19 -1.79
CA THR A 147 7.10 4.24 -1.23
C THR A 147 6.25 3.13 -1.85
N PRO A 148 5.45 2.39 -1.06
CA PRO A 148 4.57 1.39 -1.62
C PRO A 148 3.65 1.94 -2.71
N GLY A 149 3.62 1.28 -3.87
CA GLY A 149 2.75 1.66 -5.00
C GLY A 149 3.36 2.68 -5.95
N ALA A 150 4.55 3.20 -5.65
CA ALA A 150 5.20 4.19 -6.52
C ALA A 150 5.67 3.62 -7.86
N ALA A 151 6.02 2.34 -7.96
CA ALA A 151 6.33 1.71 -9.25
C ALA A 151 5.04 1.40 -10.01
N LEU A 152 4.01 0.87 -9.33
CA LEU A 152 2.67 0.66 -9.89
C LEU A 152 2.12 1.95 -10.53
N HIS A 153 2.12 3.05 -9.78
CA HIS A 153 1.65 4.35 -10.28
C HIS A 153 2.42 4.83 -11.50
N ARG A 154 3.76 4.72 -11.48
CA ARG A 154 4.60 5.08 -12.63
C ARG A 154 4.30 4.22 -13.86
N LEU A 155 4.10 2.92 -13.68
CA LEU A 155 3.80 2.02 -14.81
C LEU A 155 2.44 2.32 -15.44
N LEU A 156 1.43 2.63 -14.61
CA LEU A 156 0.09 2.97 -15.09
C LEU A 156 0.02 4.35 -15.76
N THR A 157 0.85 5.31 -15.33
CA THR A 157 0.89 6.66 -15.92
C THR A 157 1.85 6.78 -17.11
N ALA A 158 2.78 5.83 -17.30
CA ALA A 158 3.73 5.83 -18.41
C ALA A 158 3.11 5.53 -19.79
N ASN A 159 1.81 5.21 -19.86
CA ASN A 159 1.09 4.88 -21.11
C ASN A 159 1.77 3.78 -21.96
N ILE A 160 2.44 2.83 -21.30
CA ILE A 160 3.09 1.70 -21.99
C ILE A 160 1.98 0.75 -22.48
N PRO A 161 1.82 0.53 -23.79
CA PRO A 161 0.85 -0.43 -24.31
C PRO A 161 1.24 -1.85 -23.90
N ASP A 162 0.25 -2.67 -23.53
CA ASP A 162 0.43 -4.11 -23.27
C ASP A 162 1.62 -4.44 -22.34
N LEU A 163 1.57 -3.91 -21.12
CA LEU A 163 2.55 -4.16 -20.05
C LEU A 163 2.79 -5.65 -19.82
N ALA A 164 1.77 -6.50 -20.00
CA ALA A 164 1.89 -7.94 -19.83
C ALA A 164 2.85 -8.58 -20.84
N SER A 165 2.88 -8.10 -22.08
CA SER A 165 3.79 -8.60 -23.13
C SER A 165 5.27 -8.33 -22.86
N HIS A 166 5.57 -7.40 -21.94
CA HIS A 166 6.91 -6.95 -21.59
C HIS A 166 7.44 -7.58 -20.30
N LEU A 167 6.68 -8.46 -19.65
CA LEU A 167 7.13 -9.15 -18.44
C LEU A 167 7.88 -10.43 -18.81
N PRO A 168 9.03 -10.72 -18.17
CA PRO A 168 9.68 -12.02 -18.32
C PRO A 168 8.73 -13.12 -17.83
N THR A 169 8.63 -14.19 -18.63
CA THR A 169 7.81 -15.38 -18.36
C THR A 169 8.43 -16.26 -17.28
#